data_AF-A0A381SJ99-F1
#
_entry.id   AF-A0A381SJ99-F1
#
_cell.length_a   1.000
_cell.length_b   1.000
_cell.length_c   1.000
_cell.angle_alpha   90.00
_cell.angle_beta   90.00
_cell.angle_gamma   90.00
#
_symmetry.space_group_name_H-M   'P 1'
#
loop_
_entity.id
_entity.type
_entity.pdbx_description
1 polymer ?
#
loop_
_entity_poly.entity_id
_entity_poly.type
_entity_poly.pdbx_seq_one_letter_code
_entity_poly.pdbx_strand_id
1 'polypeptide(L)'
;MRITLRSIALISLIISFITSPNINASKVDEIDAAIDSALERFTNEIQGGATYLAGARGVLVIPKMIKAGVILGMEFGEGALIVDEIKIQYYRAFTTSLGIQVGIGRKDLVILFFDDAAMDDFLYSSGWEVGV
;
A
#
# COMPACT_ATOMS: atom_id res chain seq x y z
N MET A 1 -6.21 -21.28 -37.68
CA MET A 1 -5.24 -21.63 -36.61
C MET A 1 -6.01 -22.31 -35.49
N ARG A 2 -5.98 -23.65 -35.40
CA ARG A 2 -6.77 -24.41 -34.41
C ARG A 2 -5.94 -24.60 -33.15
N ILE A 3 -6.16 -23.75 -32.17
CA ILE A 3 -5.53 -23.87 -30.84
C ILE A 3 -6.10 -25.13 -30.19
N THR A 4 -5.25 -26.13 -29.92
CA THR A 4 -5.69 -27.42 -29.37
C THR A 4 -5.70 -27.35 -27.84
N LEU A 5 -6.66 -28.03 -27.20
CA LEU A 5 -6.87 -28.03 -25.74
C LEU A 5 -5.60 -28.39 -24.93
N ARG A 6 -4.67 -29.14 -25.53
CA ARG A 6 -3.38 -29.52 -24.90
C ARG A 6 -2.43 -28.34 -24.73
N SER A 7 -2.52 -27.32 -25.59
CA SER A 7 -1.73 -26.09 -25.50
C SER A 7 -2.20 -25.16 -24.37
N ILE A 8 -3.48 -25.26 -23.95
CA ILE A 8 -4.05 -24.47 -22.85
C ILE A 8 -3.60 -25.02 -21.49
N ALA A 9 -3.50 -26.36 -21.36
CA ALA A 9 -3.06 -26.99 -20.11
C ALA A 9 -1.60 -26.69 -19.76
N LEU A 10 -0.72 -26.52 -20.76
CA LEU A 10 0.70 -26.21 -20.54
C LEU A 10 0.90 -24.76 -20.06
N ILE A 11 0.05 -23.82 -20.51
CA ILE A 11 0.12 -22.40 -20.09
C ILE A 11 -0.41 -22.23 -18.66
N SER A 12 -1.42 -23.02 -18.25
CA SER A 12 -1.96 -22.97 -16.89
C SER A 12 -0.98 -23.45 -15.80
N LEU A 13 -0.07 -24.39 -16.13
CA LEU A 13 0.88 -24.94 -15.16
C LEU A 13 2.03 -23.97 -14.82
N ILE A 14 2.33 -23.02 -15.71
CA ILE A 14 3.40 -22.02 -15.50
C ILE A 14 2.92 -20.86 -14.60
N ILE A 15 1.61 -20.62 -14.54
CA ILE A 15 1.03 -19.53 -13.72
C ILE A 15 0.96 -19.90 -12.22
N SER A 16 0.95 -21.19 -11.86
CA SER A 16 0.90 -21.62 -10.45
C SER A 16 2.22 -21.46 -9.69
N PHE A 17 3.30 -21.00 -10.33
CA PHE A 17 4.59 -20.77 -9.66
C PHE A 17 4.81 -19.31 -9.21
N ILE A 18 3.82 -18.43 -9.42
CA ILE A 18 3.97 -17.00 -9.15
C ILE A 18 3.37 -16.66 -7.78
N THR A 19 4.30 -16.54 -6.82
CA THR A 19 4.27 -15.64 -5.66
C THR A 19 3.49 -16.08 -4.41
N SER A 20 4.17 -16.83 -3.54
CA SER A 20 4.03 -16.54 -2.10
C SER A 20 4.70 -15.19 -1.84
N PRO A 21 4.03 -14.19 -1.24
CA PRO A 21 4.72 -13.00 -0.77
C PRO A 21 5.57 -13.40 0.43
N ASN A 22 6.77 -13.91 0.17
CA ASN A 22 7.79 -14.04 1.21
C ASN A 22 8.27 -12.63 1.52
N ILE A 23 7.63 -11.98 2.50
CA ILE A 23 8.20 -10.79 3.11
C ILE A 23 9.41 -11.30 3.91
N ASN A 24 10.60 -11.16 3.34
CA ASN A 24 11.84 -11.49 4.02
C ASN A 24 12.00 -10.56 5.24
N ALA A 25 12.54 -11.04 6.36
CA ALA A 25 12.71 -10.23 7.57
C ALA A 25 13.47 -8.92 7.28
N SER A 26 14.53 -9.00 6.45
CA SER A 26 15.29 -7.81 6.02
C SER A 26 14.46 -6.78 5.24
N LYS A 27 13.37 -7.20 4.60
CA LYS A 27 12.45 -6.31 3.88
C LYS A 27 11.47 -5.63 4.85
N VAL A 28 11.05 -6.34 5.90
CA VAL A 28 10.21 -5.78 6.98
C VAL A 28 10.94 -4.62 7.65
N ASP A 29 12.22 -4.82 8.01
CA ASP A 29 13.02 -3.78 8.66
C ASP A 29 13.18 -2.52 7.79
N GLU A 30 13.33 -2.69 6.46
CA GLU A 30 13.39 -1.57 5.52
C GLU A 30 12.06 -0.81 5.44
N ILE A 31 10.94 -1.53 5.40
CA ILE A 31 9.59 -0.94 5.40
C ILE A 31 9.37 -0.16 6.69
N ASP A 32 9.77 -0.72 7.83
CA ASP A 32 9.63 -0.10 9.15
C ASP A 32 10.41 1.21 9.25
N ALA A 33 11.69 1.20 8.85
CA ALA A 33 12.49 2.41 8.82
C ALA A 33 11.89 3.47 7.87
N ALA A 34 11.29 3.03 6.75
CA ALA A 34 10.62 3.93 5.81
C ALA A 34 9.31 4.51 6.39
N ILE A 35 8.56 3.73 7.17
CA ILE A 35 7.36 4.15 7.89
C ILE A 35 7.72 5.23 8.92
N ASP A 36 8.74 4.98 9.74
CA ASP A 36 9.18 5.92 10.77
C ASP A 36 9.60 7.25 10.14
N SER A 37 10.37 7.18 9.04
CA SER A 37 10.77 8.36 8.27
C SER A 37 9.57 9.11 7.66
N ALA A 38 8.52 8.38 7.23
CA ALA A 38 7.31 8.98 6.66
C ALA A 38 6.46 9.67 7.73
N LEU A 39 6.35 9.09 8.92
CA LEU A 39 5.68 9.71 10.07
C LEU A 39 6.43 10.96 10.53
N GLU A 40 7.76 10.93 10.58
CA GLU A 40 8.57 12.11 10.88
C GLU A 40 8.30 13.24 9.87
N ARG A 41 8.36 12.94 8.57
CA ARG A 41 7.99 13.91 7.52
C ARG A 41 6.58 14.42 7.69
N PHE A 42 5.60 13.54 7.92
CA PHE A 42 4.20 13.93 8.13
C PHE A 42 4.08 14.91 9.30
N THR A 43 4.74 14.64 10.43
CA THR A 43 4.71 15.55 11.59
C THR A 43 5.38 16.89 11.34
N ASN A 44 6.44 16.91 10.52
CA ASN A 44 7.21 18.12 10.23
C ASN A 44 6.58 18.99 9.14
N GLU A 45 5.98 18.36 8.13
CA GLU A 45 5.45 19.03 6.93
C GLU A 45 3.96 19.37 7.05
N ILE A 46 3.19 18.59 7.82
CA ILE A 46 1.76 18.82 8.01
C ILE A 46 1.52 19.58 9.30
N GLN A 47 0.92 20.78 9.19
CA GLN A 47 0.52 21.57 10.34
C GLN A 47 -0.47 20.78 11.21
N GLY A 48 -0.11 20.57 12.48
CA GLY A 48 -0.91 19.76 13.41
C GLY A 48 -0.79 18.25 13.20
N GLY A 49 0.15 17.78 12.36
CA GLY A 49 0.35 16.36 12.05
C GLY A 49 0.47 15.48 13.30
N ALA A 50 1.24 15.91 14.30
CA ALA A 50 1.35 15.21 15.58
C ALA A 50 0.01 15.11 16.33
N THR A 51 -0.83 16.15 16.29
CA THR A 51 -2.15 16.14 16.92
C THR A 51 -3.12 15.20 16.19
N TYR A 52 -3.07 15.15 14.86
CA TYR A 52 -3.87 14.20 14.09
C TYR A 52 -3.48 12.75 14.38
N LEU A 53 -2.18 12.46 14.43
CA LEU A 53 -1.68 11.13 14.78
C LEU A 53 -2.13 10.73 16.19
N ALA A 54 -2.01 11.62 17.17
CA ALA A 54 -2.41 11.36 18.54
C ALA A 54 -3.93 11.15 18.72
N GLY A 55 -4.75 11.75 17.84
CA GLY A 55 -6.20 11.59 17.87
C GLY A 55 -6.72 10.38 17.09
N ALA A 56 -5.89 9.76 16.25
CA ALA A 56 -6.31 8.63 15.43
C ALA A 56 -6.36 7.33 16.25
N ARG A 57 -7.38 6.51 15.98
CA ARG A 57 -7.49 5.13 16.50
C ARG A 57 -6.53 4.18 15.81
N GLY A 58 -6.29 4.42 14.53
CA GLY A 58 -5.30 3.68 13.74
C GLY A 58 -4.74 4.53 12.61
N VAL A 59 -3.54 4.18 12.15
CA VAL A 59 -2.84 4.90 11.09
C VAL A 59 -2.28 3.90 10.08
N LEU A 60 -2.79 3.92 8.85
CA LEU A 60 -2.17 3.19 7.75
C LEU A 60 -1.10 4.08 7.13
N VAL A 61 0.14 3.59 7.11
CA VAL A 61 1.28 4.29 6.53
C VAL A 61 1.86 3.45 5.41
N ILE A 62 1.79 3.94 4.17
CA ILE A 62 2.45 3.35 3.01
C ILE A 62 3.54 4.33 2.52
N PRO A 63 4.78 4.17 2.98
CA PRO A 63 5.88 5.05 2.60
C PRO A 63 6.34 4.80 1.16
N LYS A 64 6.94 5.82 0.54
CA LYS A 64 7.65 5.72 -0.75
C LYS A 64 6.83 5.08 -1.89
N MET A 65 5.52 5.32 -1.95
CA MET A 65 4.67 4.90 -3.08
C MET A 65 5.30 5.36 -4.40
N ILE A 66 5.60 4.42 -5.29
CA ILE A 66 6.29 4.69 -6.56
C ILE A 66 5.25 4.83 -7.67
N LYS A 67 5.26 5.97 -8.36
CA LYS A 67 4.47 6.15 -9.59
C LYS A 67 5.18 5.51 -10.78
N ALA A 68 4.52 4.57 -11.43
CA ALA A 68 4.95 3.90 -12.65
C ALA A 68 4.00 4.23 -13.81
N GLY A 69 4.55 4.77 -14.90
CA GLY A 69 3.85 4.96 -16.18
C GLY A 69 3.44 6.40 -16.48
N VAL A 70 3.42 6.72 -17.78
CA VAL A 70 3.22 8.08 -18.31
C VAL A 70 1.75 8.40 -18.59
N ILE A 71 0.90 7.38 -18.81
CA ILE A 71 -0.51 7.55 -19.23
C ILE A 71 -1.51 7.01 -18.21
N LEU A 72 -1.23 5.87 -17.57
CA LEU A 72 -2.17 5.21 -16.64
C LEU A 72 -1.80 5.40 -15.15
N GLY A 73 -0.78 6.21 -14.87
CA GLY A 73 -0.48 6.75 -13.54
C GLY A 73 -0.58 5.74 -12.39
N MET A 74 -0.10 4.51 -12.59
CA MET A 74 -0.16 3.46 -11.59
C MET A 74 0.80 3.77 -10.46
N GLU A 75 0.42 3.46 -9.22
CA GLU A 75 1.31 3.60 -8.08
C GLU A 75 1.26 2.36 -7.21
N PHE A 76 2.42 1.97 -6.67
CA PHE A 76 2.56 0.79 -5.84
C PHE A 76 3.40 1.10 -4.60
N GLY A 77 3.05 0.49 -3.48
CA GLY A 77 3.82 0.60 -2.25
C GLY A 77 3.43 -0.44 -1.21
N GLU A 78 4.25 -0.55 -0.18
CA GLU A 78 4.05 -1.47 0.94
C GLU A 78 4.22 -0.69 2.24
N GLY A 79 3.46 -1.07 3.26
CA GLY A 79 3.49 -0.40 4.54
C GLY A 79 2.68 -1.15 5.59
N ALA A 80 2.30 -0.49 6.66
CA ALA A 80 1.63 -1.13 7.79
C ALA A 80 0.50 -0.28 8.37
N LEU A 81 -0.50 -0.98 8.92
CA LEU A 81 -1.47 -0.40 9.82
C LEU A 81 -0.91 -0.43 11.25
N ILE A 82 -0.92 0.74 11.89
CA ILE A 82 -0.45 0.96 13.25
C ILE A 82 -1.67 1.25 14.12
N VAL A 83 -1.83 0.51 15.22
CA VAL A 83 -2.87 0.70 16.23
C VAL A 83 -2.20 0.65 17.58
N ASP A 84 -2.47 1.63 18.44
CA ASP A 84 -1.83 1.76 19.77
C ASP A 84 -0.30 1.62 19.72
N GLU A 85 0.33 2.30 18.75
CA GLU A 85 1.79 2.28 18.49
C GLU A 85 2.35 0.92 18.04
N ILE A 86 1.50 -0.08 17.82
CA ILE A 86 1.88 -1.42 17.38
C ILE A 86 1.55 -1.59 15.89
N LYS A 87 2.54 -2.04 15.11
CA LYS A 87 2.34 -2.45 13.71
C LYS A 87 1.63 -3.80 13.69
N ILE A 88 0.31 -3.79 13.49
CA ILE A 88 -0.52 -4.99 13.61
C ILE A 88 -0.60 -5.80 12.32
N GLN A 89 -0.41 -5.16 11.15
CA GLN A 89 -0.53 -5.83 9.85
C GLN A 89 0.16 -5.03 8.73
N TYR A 90 0.86 -5.74 7.84
CA TYR A 90 1.43 -5.15 6.62
C TYR A 90 0.45 -5.24 5.44
N TYR A 91 0.40 -4.18 4.65
CA TYR A 91 -0.46 -4.01 3.48
C TYR A 91 0.35 -3.65 2.24
N ARG A 92 -0.20 -4.02 1.08
CA ARG A 92 0.28 -3.56 -0.23
C ARG A 92 -0.79 -2.66 -0.83
N ALA A 93 -0.41 -1.46 -1.22
CA ALA A 93 -1.30 -0.53 -1.87
C ALA A 93 -1.01 -0.51 -3.37
N PHE A 94 -2.08 -0.51 -4.16
CA PHE A 94 -2.05 -0.29 -5.59
C PHE A 94 -3.08 0.78 -5.91
N THR A 95 -2.66 1.85 -6.56
CA THR A 95 -3.58 2.89 -7.04
C THR A 95 -3.41 3.03 -8.54
N THR A 96 -4.51 3.37 -9.22
CA THR A 96 -4.47 3.78 -10.62
C THR A 96 -4.95 5.21 -10.68
N SER A 97 -4.27 6.05 -11.45
CA SER A 97 -4.70 7.45 -11.64
C SER A 97 -4.67 7.78 -13.13
N LEU A 98 -5.78 8.33 -13.62
CA LEU A 98 -5.84 8.88 -14.97
C LEU A 98 -5.33 10.32 -14.93
N GLY A 99 -4.13 10.58 -15.47
CA GLY A 99 -3.55 11.93 -15.50
C GLY A 99 -2.29 12.05 -16.34
N ILE A 100 -2.13 13.19 -17.01
CA ILE A 100 -0.98 13.55 -17.88
C ILE A 100 0.14 14.14 -17.01
N GLN A 101 0.58 13.41 -16.00
CA GLN A 101 1.75 13.81 -15.21
C GLN A 101 2.93 12.92 -15.59
N VAL A 102 3.83 13.47 -16.41
CA VAL A 102 5.02 12.78 -16.91
C VAL A 102 6.11 12.85 -15.85
N GLY A 103 6.42 11.72 -15.19
CA GLY A 103 7.55 11.65 -14.26
C GLY A 103 7.52 10.43 -13.33
N ILE A 104 8.66 10.15 -12.70
CA ILE A 104 8.76 9.22 -11.57
C ILE A 104 8.60 10.07 -10.30
N GLY A 105 7.44 9.93 -9.66
CA GLY A 105 7.15 10.55 -8.36
C GLY A 105 7.25 9.52 -7.24
N ARG A 106 7.64 9.98 -6.06
CA ARG A 106 7.48 9.24 -4.79
C ARG A 106 6.62 10.05 -3.85
N LYS A 107 5.71 9.41 -3.14
CA LYS A 107 4.94 10.02 -2.05
C LYS A 107 4.76 9.06 -0.89
N ASP A 108 4.53 9.60 0.29
CA ASP A 108 4.06 8.83 1.43
C ASP A 108 2.53 8.93 1.48
N LEU A 109 1.84 7.81 1.63
CA LEU A 109 0.40 7.77 1.87
C LEU A 109 0.16 7.50 3.34
N VAL A 110 -0.51 8.42 4.02
CA VAL A 110 -0.88 8.31 5.44
C VAL A 110 -2.40 8.44 5.53
N ILE A 111 -3.08 7.40 6.00
CA ILE A 111 -4.53 7.37 6.23
C ILE A 111 -4.77 7.25 7.72
N LEU A 112 -5.52 8.21 8.27
CA LEU A 112 -5.87 8.29 9.69
C LEU A 112 -7.30 7.80 9.87
N PHE A 113 -7.49 6.83 10.76
CA PHE A 113 -8.81 6.36 11.17
C PHE A 113 -9.17 7.00 12.51
N PHE A 114 -10.14 7.91 12.52
CA PHE A 114 -10.63 8.55 13.75
C PHE A 114 -11.87 7.86 14.34
N ASP A 115 -12.54 7.03 13.54
CA ASP A 115 -13.78 6.34 13.89
C ASP A 115 -13.55 4.83 13.92
N ASP A 116 -14.11 4.17 14.93
CA ASP A 116 -13.96 2.73 15.14
C ASP A 116 -14.62 1.93 14.02
N ALA A 117 -15.77 2.34 13.51
CA ALA A 117 -16.44 1.63 12.43
C ALA A 117 -15.64 1.72 11.13
N ALA A 118 -15.05 2.90 10.84
CA ALA A 118 -14.17 3.04 9.68
C ALA A 118 -12.88 2.19 9.78
N MET A 119 -12.33 2.03 10.99
CA MET A 119 -11.17 1.18 11.24
C MET A 119 -11.52 -0.31 11.12
N ASP A 120 -12.65 -0.72 11.71
CA ASP A 120 -13.14 -2.09 11.65
C ASP A 120 -13.49 -2.50 10.23
N ASP A 121 -14.20 -1.64 9.48
CA ASP A 121 -14.51 -1.87 8.07
C ASP A 121 -13.23 -2.08 7.25
N PHE A 122 -12.20 -1.28 7.51
CA PHE A 122 -10.90 -1.46 6.86
C PHE A 122 -10.25 -2.80 7.21
N LEU A 123 -10.19 -3.15 8.50
CA LEU A 123 -9.56 -4.37 9.01
C LEU A 123 -10.25 -5.66 8.53
N TYR A 124 -11.57 -5.65 8.50
CA TYR A 124 -12.39 -6.83 8.21
C TYR A 124 -12.84 -6.93 6.76
N SER A 125 -12.61 -5.89 5.95
CA SER A 125 -12.81 -5.99 4.50
C SER A 125 -11.81 -6.94 3.85
N SER A 126 -12.21 -7.57 2.74
CA SER A 126 -11.31 -8.35 1.88
C SER A 126 -10.33 -7.48 1.06
N GLY A 127 -10.30 -6.17 1.31
CA GLY A 127 -9.55 -5.16 0.56
C GLY A 127 -10.31 -3.84 0.57
N TRP A 128 -9.59 -2.73 0.36
CA TRP A 128 -10.14 -1.38 0.35
C TRP A 128 -9.81 -0.71 -0.99
N GLU A 129 -10.74 0.12 -1.47
CA GLU A 129 -10.58 0.93 -2.68
C GLU A 129 -10.92 2.38 -2.31
N VAL A 130 -10.02 3.31 -2.62
CA VAL A 130 -10.22 4.75 -2.40
C VAL A 130 -10.13 5.43 -3.77
N GLY A 131 -11.29 5.81 -4.30
CA GLY A 131 -11.45 6.40 -5.64
C GLY A 131 -12.79 6.01 -6.29
N VAL A 132 -13.14 6.66 -7.40
CA VAL A 132 -14.27 6.31 -8.28
C VAL A 132 -13.78 5.94 -9.66
#